data_AF-A0A743R7G7-F1
#
_entry.id   AF-A0A743R7G7-F1
#
_cell.length_a   1.000
_cell.length_b   1.000
_cell.length_c   1.000
_cell.angle_alpha   90.00
_cell.angle_beta   90.00
_cell.angle_gamma   90.00
#
_symmetry.space_group_name_H-M   'P 1'
#
loop_
_entity.id
_entity.type
_entity.pdbx_description
1 polymer ?
#
loop_
_entity_poly.entity_id
_entity_poly.type
_entity_poly.pdbx_seq_one_letter_code
_entity_poly.pdbx_strand_id
1 'polypeptide(L)'
;MADSQFARPELPQLIATIRSDLLTRFQQDVVLRRMDAEVYSRVQAAAVHTLYGYIDYLARNMLPDMCDEDWLYRHARIKRCPRKNAVSAKGFARWDGIAGTPEIPAGTQIQRDDQVTFTTLQTVKASGGLLRVPVIADVAGTAGNTDDGTALRLGTPITGIPSTGYADTLTGGADTEE
;
A
#
# COMPACT_ATOMS: atom_id res chain seq x y z
N MET A 1 8.62 6.04 25.42
CA MET A 1 10.01 6.58 25.49
C MET A 1 10.07 8.09 25.76
N ALA A 2 8.96 8.77 26.08
CA ALA A 2 8.95 10.22 26.31
C ALA A 2 9.72 10.67 27.58
N ASP A 3 9.98 9.77 28.53
CA ASP A 3 10.70 10.06 29.79
C ASP A 3 12.14 9.54 29.82
N SER A 4 12.72 9.18 28.68
CA SER A 4 14.13 8.79 28.63
C SER A 4 15.01 10.03 28.84
N GLN A 5 15.84 10.01 29.89
CA GLN A 5 16.86 11.03 30.12
C GLN A 5 18.02 10.97 29.11
N PHE A 6 18.04 9.94 28.26
CA PHE A 6 19.07 9.78 27.24
C PHE A 6 18.71 10.55 25.97
N ALA A 7 19.51 11.57 25.64
CA ALA A 7 19.46 12.27 24.36
C ALA A 7 20.64 11.83 23.49
N ARG A 8 20.36 11.44 22.25
CA ARG A 8 21.41 11.08 21.28
C ARG A 8 22.30 12.29 21.00
N PRO A 9 23.62 12.20 21.20
CA PRO A 9 24.52 13.30 20.90
C PRO A 9 24.57 13.60 19.40
N GLU A 10 24.61 14.88 19.05
CA GLU A 10 24.75 15.33 17.68
C GLU A 10 26.14 15.00 17.12
N LEU A 11 26.25 14.82 15.80
CA LEU A 11 27.53 14.45 15.18
C LEU A 11 28.70 15.40 15.55
N PRO A 12 28.54 16.74 15.57
CA PRO A 12 29.60 17.64 16.00
C PRO A 12 30.03 17.42 17.46
N GLN A 13 29.09 17.05 18.34
CA GLN A 13 29.37 16.76 19.74
C GLN A 13 30.18 15.46 19.86
N LEU A 14 29.80 14.41 19.12
CA LEU A 14 30.56 13.16 19.08
C LEU A 14 31.98 13.35 18.54
N ILE A 15 32.14 14.16 17.48
CA ILE A 15 33.45 14.51 16.95
C ILE A 15 34.29 15.21 18.02
N ALA A 16 33.73 16.21 18.72
CA ALA A 16 34.45 16.94 19.75
C ALA A 16 34.88 16.02 20.91
N THR A 17 33.98 15.16 21.41
CA THR A 17 34.26 14.24 22.51
C THR A 17 35.34 13.22 22.14
N ILE A 18 35.18 12.50 21.02
CA ILE A 18 36.13 11.47 20.60
C ILE A 18 37.49 12.10 20.25
N ARG A 19 37.49 13.28 19.63
CA ARG A 19 38.72 14.03 19.37
C ARG A 19 39.46 14.36 20.65
N SER A 20 38.77 14.89 21.66
CA SER A 20 39.35 15.21 22.96
C SER A 20 39.96 13.97 23.63
N ASP A 21 39.24 12.84 23.59
CA ASP A 21 39.71 11.57 24.15
C ASP A 21 40.97 11.05 23.44
N LEU A 22 40.98 11.07 22.10
CA LEU A 22 42.14 10.58 21.33
C LEU A 22 43.38 11.47 21.52
N LEU A 23 43.24 12.80 21.47
CA LEU A 23 44.36 13.71 21.67
C LEU A 23 44.96 13.57 23.08
N THR A 24 44.10 13.43 24.09
CA THR A 24 44.52 13.23 25.48
C THR A 24 45.27 11.90 25.65
N ARG A 25 44.74 10.80 25.08
CA ARG A 25 45.35 9.47 25.21
C ARG A 25 46.66 9.34 24.45
N PHE A 26 46.80 10.02 23.31
CA PHE A 26 48.04 10.03 22.54
C PHE A 26 49.04 11.09 23.00
N GLN A 27 48.71 11.89 24.01
CA GLN A 27 49.57 12.97 24.54
C GLN A 27 50.03 13.91 23.41
N GLN A 28 49.13 14.23 22.49
CA GLN A 28 49.43 15.05 21.32
C GLN A 28 49.05 16.52 21.58
N ASP A 29 50.04 17.34 21.91
CA ASP A 29 49.84 18.78 22.16
C ASP A 29 49.84 19.62 20.86
N VAL A 30 50.45 19.11 19.78
CA VAL A 30 50.52 19.80 18.48
C VAL A 30 49.43 19.27 17.55
N VAL A 31 48.41 20.10 17.32
CA VAL A 31 47.20 19.71 16.58
C VAL A 31 47.26 20.16 15.12
N LEU A 32 47.82 19.32 14.25
CA LEU A 32 47.71 19.52 12.80
C LEU A 32 46.32 19.14 12.30
N ARG A 33 45.69 19.98 11.47
CA ARG A 33 44.33 19.77 10.94
C ARG A 33 44.12 18.43 10.22
N ARG A 34 45.19 17.79 9.73
CA ARG A 34 45.17 16.52 8.98
C ARG A 34 45.98 15.41 9.68
N MET A 35 46.19 15.52 10.98
CA MET A 35 46.83 14.46 11.75
C MET A 35 45.94 13.21 11.77
N ASP A 36 46.54 12.03 11.88
CA ASP A 36 45.79 10.76 11.87
C ASP A 36 44.72 10.71 12.98
N ALA A 37 44.99 11.25 14.16
CA ALA A 37 44.00 11.33 15.25
C ALA A 37 42.79 12.22 14.91
N GLU A 38 42.97 13.29 14.13
CA GLU A 38 41.86 14.13 13.63
C GLU A 38 41.01 13.38 12.60
N VAL A 39 41.65 12.55 11.76
CA VAL A 39 40.94 11.73 10.77
C VAL A 39 40.18 10.60 11.47
N TYR A 40 40.85 9.87 12.37
CA TYR A 40 40.24 8.75 13.10
C TYR A 40 39.09 9.19 14.00
N SER A 41 39.21 10.31 14.71
CA SER A 41 38.11 10.83 15.55
C SER A 41 36.85 11.10 14.73
N ARG A 42 36.97 11.66 13.53
CA ARG A 42 35.83 11.91 12.64
C ARG A 42 35.22 10.64 12.08
N VAL A 43 36.06 9.69 11.64
CA VAL A 43 35.59 8.40 11.11
C VAL A 43 34.86 7.60 12.19
N GLN A 44 35.44 7.52 13.40
CA GLN A 44 34.83 6.84 14.53
C GLN A 44 33.54 7.54 14.99
N ALA A 45 33.55 8.88 15.09
CA ALA A 45 32.34 9.64 15.43
C ALA A 45 31.22 9.42 14.42
N ALA A 46 31.51 9.41 13.12
CA ALA A 46 30.53 9.11 12.08
C ALA A 46 29.97 7.69 12.20
N ALA A 47 30.83 6.69 12.43
CA ALA A 47 30.40 5.31 12.63
C ALA A 47 29.49 5.15 13.85
N VAL A 48 29.89 5.73 15.00
CA VAL A 48 29.10 5.72 16.24
C VAL A 48 27.79 6.47 16.07
N HIS A 49 27.79 7.60 15.37
CA HIS A 49 26.58 8.36 15.10
C HIS A 49 25.57 7.52 14.31
N THR A 50 26.00 6.84 13.25
CA THR A 50 25.14 5.95 12.47
C THR A 50 24.61 4.80 13.33
N LEU A 51 25.45 4.19 14.18
CA LEU A 51 25.03 3.13 15.09
C LEU A 51 23.94 3.60 16.07
N TYR A 52 24.14 4.76 16.71
CA TYR A 52 23.11 5.33 17.59
C TYR A 52 21.82 5.68 16.84
N GLY A 53 21.93 6.13 15.59
CA GLY A 53 20.76 6.38 14.75
C GLY A 53 19.97 5.10 14.47
N TYR A 54 20.66 3.99 14.19
CA TYR A 54 20.01 2.70 13.98
C TYR A 54 19.36 2.15 15.26
N ILE A 55 20.01 2.31 16.42
CA ILE A 55 19.44 1.91 17.71
C ILE A 55 18.18 2.73 18.02
N ASP A 56 18.21 4.05 17.78
CA ASP A 56 17.05 4.93 17.96
C ASP A 56 15.89 4.53 17.02
N TYR A 57 16.20 4.23 15.76
CA TYR A 57 15.23 3.68 14.81
C TYR A 57 14.59 2.39 15.33
N LEU A 58 15.38 1.43 15.82
CA LEU A 58 14.86 0.18 16.39
C LEU A 58 14.00 0.45 17.63
N ALA A 59 14.48 1.30 18.54
CA ALA A 59 13.81 1.68 19.77
C ALA A 59 12.42 2.29 19.51
N ARG A 60 12.31 3.18 18.51
CA ARG A 60 11.04 3.75 18.06
C ARG A 60 10.09 2.69 17.49
N ASN A 61 10.63 1.68 16.81
CA ASN A 61 9.87 0.62 16.16
C ASN A 61 9.48 -0.56 17.07
N MET A 62 10.09 -0.68 18.26
CA MET A 62 9.84 -1.79 19.19
C MET A 62 8.40 -1.84 19.69
N LEU A 63 7.74 -0.69 19.82
CA LEU A 63 6.36 -0.59 20.29
C LEU A 63 5.44 -0.15 19.14
N PRO A 64 4.17 -0.60 19.13
CA PRO A 64 3.25 -0.38 18.01
C PRO A 64 2.73 1.06 17.90
N ASP A 65 2.95 1.92 18.90
CA ASP A 65 2.40 3.27 18.97
C ASP A 65 3.15 4.29 18.09
N MET A 66 4.46 4.09 17.91
CA MET A 66 5.35 5.04 17.21
C MET A 66 6.15 4.40 16.06
N CYS A 67 5.94 3.11 15.83
CA CYS A 67 6.64 2.36 14.81
C CYS A 67 6.21 2.77 13.40
N ASP A 68 7.07 2.47 12.44
CA ASP A 68 6.77 2.60 11.03
C ASP A 68 5.79 1.52 10.58
N GLU A 69 5.22 1.72 9.40
CA GLU A 69 4.12 0.91 8.85
C GLU A 69 4.48 -0.59 8.74
N ASP A 70 5.68 -0.93 8.28
CA ASP A 70 6.13 -2.32 8.17
C ASP A 70 6.19 -3.04 9.52
N TRP A 71 6.64 -2.34 10.57
CA TRP A 71 6.68 -2.86 11.93
C TRP A 71 5.28 -2.96 12.52
N LEU A 72 4.41 -1.99 12.23
CA LEU A 72 3.01 -2.03 12.64
C LEU A 72 2.31 -3.28 12.09
N TYR A 73 2.55 -3.65 10.82
CA TYR A 73 2.01 -4.88 10.24
C TYR A 73 2.49 -6.13 10.95
N ARG A 74 3.76 -6.14 11.37
CA ARG A 74 4.31 -7.25 12.14
C ARG A 74 3.61 -7.34 13.50
N HIS A 75 3.44 -6.22 14.21
CA HIS A 75 2.70 -6.16 15.48
C HIS A 75 1.24 -6.61 15.31
N ALA A 76 0.57 -6.15 14.26
CA ALA A 76 -0.78 -6.52 13.88
C ALA A 76 -0.92 -8.04 13.65
N ARG A 77 0.03 -8.66 12.95
CA ARG A 77 0.10 -10.12 12.75
C ARG A 77 0.28 -10.88 14.06
N ILE A 78 1.15 -10.40 14.97
CA ILE A 78 1.34 -10.99 16.30
C ILE A 78 0.02 -10.98 17.08
N LYS A 79 -0.77 -9.90 16.96
CA LYS A 79 -2.09 -9.75 17.59
C LYS A 79 -3.23 -10.42 16.82
N ARG A 80 -2.96 -11.12 15.71
CA ARG A 80 -3.97 -11.73 14.82
C ARG A 80 -4.99 -10.75 14.26
N CYS A 81 -4.59 -9.49 14.11
CA CYS A 81 -5.41 -8.43 13.54
C CYS A 81 -4.70 -7.82 12.34
N PRO A 82 -4.46 -8.57 11.25
CA PRO A 82 -3.78 -8.04 10.07
C PRO A 82 -4.60 -6.92 9.41
N ARG A 83 -3.89 -5.96 8.79
CA ARG A 83 -4.48 -4.91 7.94
C ARG A 83 -5.40 -5.53 6.90
N LYS A 84 -6.58 -4.97 6.70
CA LYS A 84 -7.51 -5.45 5.66
C LYS A 84 -6.99 -5.08 4.28
N ASN A 85 -6.82 -6.10 3.43
CA ASN A 85 -6.51 -5.90 2.02
C ASN A 85 -7.70 -5.27 1.29
N ALA A 86 -7.42 -4.61 0.17
CA ALA A 86 -8.46 -4.17 -0.74
C ALA A 86 -9.37 -5.33 -1.19
N VAL A 87 -10.66 -5.03 -1.34
CA VAL A 87 -11.69 -5.97 -1.79
C VAL A 87 -12.29 -5.44 -3.10
N SER A 88 -12.47 -6.31 -4.09
CA SER A 88 -13.14 -5.95 -5.34
C SER A 88 -14.65 -5.83 -5.15
N ALA A 89 -15.23 -4.78 -5.74
CA ALA A 89 -16.67 -4.62 -5.82
C ALA A 89 -17.30 -5.77 -6.63
N LYS A 90 -18.49 -6.21 -6.18
CA LYS A 90 -19.29 -7.24 -6.83
C LYS A 90 -20.72 -6.77 -6.98
N GLY A 91 -21.40 -7.26 -7.99
CA GLY A 91 -22.80 -6.95 -8.23
C GLY A 91 -23.26 -7.60 -9.52
N PHE A 92 -24.24 -6.98 -10.17
CA PHE A 92 -24.77 -7.47 -11.43
C PHE A 92 -24.70 -6.39 -12.51
N ALA A 93 -24.50 -6.82 -13.75
CA ALA A 93 -24.75 -6.01 -14.93
C ALA A 93 -26.04 -6.51 -15.59
N ARG A 94 -26.92 -5.59 -15.98
CA ARG A 94 -28.21 -5.86 -16.61
C ARG A 94 -28.30 -5.30 -18.02
N TRP A 95 -29.00 -6.03 -18.87
CA TRP A 95 -29.44 -5.60 -20.18
C TRP A 95 -30.93 -5.89 -20.32
N ASP A 96 -31.69 -4.88 -20.70
CA ASP A 96 -33.12 -4.95 -20.90
C ASP A 96 -33.46 -5.02 -22.38
N GLY A 97 -34.65 -5.55 -22.69
CA GLY A 97 -35.17 -5.58 -24.07
C GLY A 97 -34.42 -6.54 -25.00
N ILE A 98 -33.76 -7.57 -24.46
CA ILE A 98 -33.04 -8.55 -25.28
C ILE A 98 -34.03 -9.48 -25.99
N ALA A 99 -33.92 -9.56 -27.31
CA ALA A 99 -34.65 -10.52 -28.10
C ALA A 99 -33.95 -11.89 -28.12
N GLY A 100 -34.71 -12.97 -28.02
CA GLY A 100 -34.19 -14.34 -28.04
C GLY A 100 -33.50 -14.75 -26.75
N THR A 101 -32.54 -15.67 -26.86
CA THR A 101 -31.82 -16.26 -25.71
C THR A 101 -30.29 -16.21 -25.91
N PRO A 102 -29.69 -15.05 -26.26
CA PRO A 102 -28.24 -14.94 -26.32
C PRO A 102 -27.62 -15.15 -24.93
N GLU A 103 -26.34 -15.54 -24.90
CA GLU A 103 -25.61 -15.83 -23.68
C GLU A 103 -24.36 -14.97 -23.56
N ILE A 104 -24.05 -14.53 -22.34
CA ILE A 104 -22.76 -13.94 -22.01
C ILE A 104 -21.93 -15.00 -21.30
N PRO A 105 -20.80 -15.45 -21.87
CA PRO A 105 -19.88 -16.37 -21.22
C PRO A 105 -19.27 -15.78 -19.93
N ALA A 106 -18.91 -16.65 -19.00
CA ALA A 106 -17.98 -16.30 -17.92
C ALA A 106 -16.64 -15.82 -18.49
N GLY A 107 -15.98 -14.88 -17.82
CA GLY A 107 -14.71 -14.31 -18.27
C GLY A 107 -14.86 -13.22 -19.34
N THR A 108 -16.08 -12.77 -19.65
CA THR A 108 -16.30 -11.65 -20.56
C THR A 108 -15.94 -10.34 -19.84
N GLN A 109 -15.12 -9.51 -20.49
CA GLN A 109 -14.75 -8.20 -19.97
C GLN A 109 -15.81 -7.14 -20.31
N ILE A 110 -16.14 -6.33 -19.31
CA ILE A 110 -17.05 -5.20 -19.37
C ILE A 110 -16.29 -3.98 -18.85
N GLN A 111 -16.52 -2.81 -19.43
CA GLN A 111 -15.81 -1.59 -19.09
C GLN A 111 -16.78 -0.42 -18.86
N ARG A 112 -16.50 0.38 -17.83
CA ARG A 112 -17.17 1.66 -17.55
C ARG A 112 -16.44 2.80 -18.27
N ASP A 113 -17.11 3.93 -18.47
CA ASP A 113 -16.57 5.06 -19.24
C ASP A 113 -15.25 5.65 -18.68
N ASP A 114 -14.97 5.46 -17.40
CA ASP A 114 -13.72 5.87 -16.72
C ASP A 114 -12.60 4.81 -16.79
N GLN A 115 -12.75 3.84 -17.69
CA GLN A 115 -11.84 2.72 -17.93
C GLN A 115 -11.78 1.65 -16.83
N VAL A 116 -12.61 1.73 -15.78
CA VAL A 116 -12.72 0.63 -14.80
C VAL A 116 -13.31 -0.60 -15.47
N THR A 117 -12.66 -1.74 -15.31
CA THR A 117 -13.04 -3.00 -15.95
C THR A 117 -13.61 -4.00 -14.94
N PHE A 118 -14.54 -4.81 -15.44
CA PHE A 118 -15.26 -5.83 -14.71
C PHE A 118 -15.26 -7.12 -15.52
N THR A 119 -15.18 -8.26 -14.83
CA THR A 119 -15.24 -9.57 -15.46
C THR A 119 -16.50 -10.31 -15.02
N THR A 120 -17.17 -10.99 -15.95
CA THR A 120 -18.33 -11.82 -15.66
C THR A 120 -17.92 -13.10 -14.94
N LEU A 121 -18.62 -13.44 -13.85
CA LEU A 121 -18.29 -14.60 -13.01
C LEU A 121 -18.88 -15.92 -13.51
N GLN A 122 -19.97 -15.85 -14.27
CA GLN A 122 -20.73 -17.02 -14.71
C GLN A 122 -21.30 -16.78 -16.10
N THR A 123 -21.48 -17.88 -16.84
CA THR A 123 -22.21 -17.84 -18.11
C THR A 123 -23.71 -17.71 -17.82
N VAL A 124 -24.35 -16.67 -18.35
CA VAL A 124 -25.78 -16.43 -18.15
C VAL A 124 -26.47 -16.25 -19.50
N LYS A 125 -27.64 -16.89 -19.65
CA LYS A 125 -28.53 -16.76 -20.81
C LYS A 125 -29.62 -15.74 -20.54
N ALA A 126 -29.98 -14.95 -21.55
CA ALA A 126 -31.10 -14.03 -21.45
C ALA A 126 -32.41 -14.82 -21.30
N SER A 127 -33.31 -14.31 -20.46
CA SER A 127 -34.62 -14.92 -20.21
C SER A 127 -35.66 -13.82 -19.98
N GLY A 128 -36.82 -13.95 -20.62
CA GLY A 128 -37.91 -12.98 -20.46
C GLY A 128 -37.57 -11.54 -20.86
N GLY A 129 -36.64 -11.34 -21.79
CA GLY A 129 -36.19 -10.02 -22.23
C GLY A 129 -35.15 -9.35 -21.32
N LEU A 130 -34.76 -10.00 -20.22
CA LEU A 130 -33.76 -9.54 -19.28
C LEU A 130 -32.54 -10.45 -19.29
N LEU A 131 -31.35 -9.85 -19.25
CA LEU A 131 -30.10 -10.55 -18.99
C LEU A 131 -29.40 -9.89 -17.82
N ARG A 132 -29.17 -10.66 -16.75
CA ARG A 132 -28.54 -10.18 -15.52
C ARG A 132 -27.34 -11.06 -15.19
N VAL A 133 -26.13 -10.53 -15.31
CA VAL A 133 -24.89 -11.30 -15.19
C VAL A 133 -24.12 -10.85 -13.94
N PRO A 134 -23.70 -11.78 -13.06
CA PRO A 134 -22.85 -11.43 -11.93
C PRO A 134 -21.46 -11.00 -12.43
N VAL A 135 -20.98 -9.88 -11.91
CA VAL A 135 -19.69 -9.28 -12.29
C VAL A 135 -18.85 -8.95 -11.06
N ILE A 136 -17.54 -8.94 -11.25
CA ILE A 136 -16.55 -8.50 -10.26
C ILE A 136 -15.64 -7.45 -10.87
N ALA A 137 -15.28 -6.41 -10.11
CA ALA A 137 -14.26 -5.45 -10.53
C ALA A 137 -12.88 -6.12 -10.62
N ASP A 138 -12.18 -5.89 -11.72
CA ASP A 138 -10.85 -6.51 -11.96
C ASP A 138 -9.80 -5.94 -10.99
N VAL A 139 -9.95 -4.66 -10.64
CA VAL A 139 -9.11 -3.98 -9.64
C VAL A 139 -9.86 -3.89 -8.32
N ALA A 140 -9.23 -4.34 -7.24
CA ALA A 140 -9.77 -4.23 -5.89
C ALA A 140 -9.71 -2.78 -5.39
N GLY A 141 -10.74 -2.33 -4.67
CA GLY A 141 -10.83 -0.96 -4.17
C GLY A 141 -12.23 -0.37 -4.27
N THR A 142 -12.40 0.82 -3.69
CA THR A 142 -13.68 1.56 -3.71
C THR A 142 -14.03 2.07 -5.11
N ALA A 143 -13.03 2.28 -5.98
CA ALA A 143 -13.21 2.72 -7.35
C ALA A 143 -14.09 1.76 -8.20
N GLY A 144 -14.13 0.47 -7.85
CA GLY A 144 -14.99 -0.52 -8.51
C GLY A 144 -16.47 -0.40 -8.15
N ASN A 145 -16.82 0.35 -7.10
CA ASN A 145 -18.22 0.57 -6.74
C ASN A 145 -18.91 1.37 -7.84
N THR A 146 -20.11 0.94 -8.21
CA THR A 146 -20.86 1.50 -9.34
C THR A 146 -22.33 1.56 -8.98
N ASP A 147 -22.91 2.75 -9.06
CA ASP A 147 -24.33 2.96 -8.78
C ASP A 147 -25.21 2.31 -9.85
N ASP A 148 -26.45 1.97 -9.48
CA ASP A 148 -27.45 1.46 -10.42
C ASP A 148 -27.65 2.43 -11.60
N GLY A 149 -27.84 1.87 -12.79
CA GLY A 149 -28.08 2.64 -14.01
C GLY A 149 -26.81 3.25 -14.64
N THR A 150 -25.63 3.04 -14.07
CA THR A 150 -24.37 3.44 -14.71
C THR A 150 -24.13 2.61 -15.97
N ALA A 151 -23.81 3.26 -17.09
CA ALA A 151 -23.56 2.58 -18.35
C ALA A 151 -22.28 1.72 -18.29
N LEU A 152 -22.39 0.50 -18.80
CA LEU A 152 -21.31 -0.49 -18.89
C LEU A 152 -21.23 -1.01 -20.33
N ARG A 153 -20.03 -1.08 -20.90
CA ARG A 153 -19.81 -1.50 -22.30
C ARG A 153 -19.11 -2.85 -22.38
N LEU A 154 -19.60 -3.73 -23.22
CA LEU A 154 -18.92 -5.00 -23.53
C LEU A 154 -17.60 -4.72 -24.26
N GLY A 155 -16.49 -5.24 -23.73
CA GLY A 155 -15.17 -5.13 -24.36
C GLY A 155 -15.09 -5.93 -25.66
N THR A 156 -15.76 -7.08 -25.70
CA THR A 156 -15.95 -7.89 -26.92
C THR A 156 -17.44 -7.92 -27.27
N PRO A 157 -17.84 -7.46 -28.47
CA PRO A 157 -19.24 -7.55 -28.91
C PRO A 157 -19.74 -9.00 -28.92
N ILE A 158 -20.94 -9.22 -28.39
CA ILE A 158 -21.61 -10.53 -28.38
C ILE A 158 -22.87 -10.43 -29.23
N THR A 159 -23.02 -11.36 -30.18
CA THR A 159 -24.17 -11.38 -31.09
C THR A 159 -25.49 -11.47 -30.33
N GLY A 160 -26.42 -10.56 -30.66
CA GLY A 160 -27.75 -10.52 -30.04
C GLY A 160 -27.82 -9.74 -28.73
N ILE A 161 -26.72 -9.15 -28.26
CA ILE A 161 -26.67 -8.35 -27.04
C ILE A 161 -26.18 -6.93 -27.39
N PRO A 162 -26.90 -5.87 -26.99
CA PRO A 162 -26.42 -4.50 -27.13
C PRO A 162 -25.08 -4.30 -26.43
N SER A 163 -24.17 -3.55 -27.06
CA SER A 163 -22.84 -3.29 -26.48
C SER A 163 -22.93 -2.56 -25.13
N THR A 164 -23.96 -1.73 -24.92
CA THR A 164 -24.21 -1.03 -23.65
C THR A 164 -25.23 -1.77 -22.82
N GLY A 165 -24.86 -2.08 -21.58
CA GLY A 165 -25.74 -2.47 -20.49
C GLY A 165 -25.63 -1.49 -19.34
N TYR A 166 -26.28 -1.81 -18.23
CA TYR A 166 -26.30 -0.97 -17.03
C TYR A 166 -25.88 -1.77 -15.81
N ALA A 167 -25.13 -1.14 -14.91
CA ALA A 167 -24.91 -1.70 -13.58
C ALA A 167 -26.25 -1.84 -12.84
N ASP A 168 -26.44 -2.93 -12.12
CA ASP A 168 -27.50 -3.17 -11.14
C ASP A 168 -26.86 -3.19 -9.75
N THR A 169 -26.30 -2.03 -9.39
CA THR A 169 -25.46 -1.72 -8.21
C THR A 169 -24.29 -2.69 -7.97
N LEU A 170 -23.06 -2.20 -8.12
CA LEU A 170 -21.85 -2.92 -7.70
C LEU A 170 -21.31 -2.30 -6.42
N THR A 171 -21.24 -3.09 -5.35
CA THR A 171 -20.82 -2.62 -4.02
C THR A 171 -19.87 -3.62 -3.36
N GLY A 172 -19.41 -3.28 -2.16
CA GLY A 172 -18.46 -4.11 -1.39
C GLY A 172 -17.00 -3.91 -1.80
N GLY A 173 -16.73 -3.01 -2.75
CA GLY A 173 -15.39 -2.54 -3.04
C GLY A 173 -14.87 -1.68 -1.89
N ALA A 174 -13.72 -2.05 -1.34
CA ALA A 174 -13.07 -1.35 -0.25
C ALA A 174 -11.57 -1.27 -0.51
N ASP A 175 -10.95 -0.13 -0.22
CA ASP A 175 -9.51 0.04 -0.34
C ASP A 175 -8.78 -0.67 0.80
N THR A 176 -7.47 -0.83 0.64
CA THR A 176 -6.64 -1.32 1.74
C THR A 176 -6.76 -0.33 2.91
N GLU A 177 -7.08 -0.84 4.10
CA GLU A 177 -7.39 -0.06 5.30
C GLU A 177 -6.24 0.88 5.67
N GLU A 178 -6.40 2.21 5.63
CA GLU A 178 -5.32 3.17 5.96
C GLU A 178 -4.63 2.92 7.31
#